data_AF-A0A7S1XIU4-F1
#
_entry.id   AF-A0A7S1XIU4-F1
#
_cell.length_a   1.000
_cell.length_b   1.000
_cell.length_c   1.000
_cell.angle_alpha   90.00
_cell.angle_beta   90.00
_cell.angle_gamma   90.00
#
_symmetry.space_group_name_H-M   'P 1'
#
loop_
_entity.id
_entity.type
_entity.pdbx_description
1 polymer ?
#
loop_
_entity_poly.entity_id
_entity_poly.type
_entity_poly.pdbx_seq_one_letter_code
_entity_poly.pdbx_strand_id
1 'polypeptide(L)'
;GCTEDAYRMLLASVRERAAAGVSMDSEILSIDDVELTAARFLEDDPVLIVSFSAQQINCLRDKVGNIVEGAADDIRAVYYLWAMVRERDVGFDDDGLSDAGADESGGHSRDSAKDGGGGADGGGDGREGGQKRDEEAAAAGHEAGETSEAHDKKREWKVMEMVIR
;
A
#
# COMPACT_ATOMS: atom_id res chain seq x y z
N GLY A 1 14.64 -3.38 5.07
CA GLY A 1 14.42 -4.82 5.40
C GLY A 1 14.05 -5.60 4.16
N CYS A 2 13.71 -6.88 4.29
CA CYS A 2 13.13 -7.69 3.21
C CYS A 2 11.84 -8.38 3.69
N THR A 3 11.00 -8.82 2.76
CA THR A 3 9.83 -9.65 3.09
C THR A 3 10.27 -11.04 3.53
N GLU A 4 9.39 -11.76 4.24
CA GLU A 4 9.67 -13.13 4.69
C GLU A 4 9.97 -14.06 3.50
N ASP A 5 9.25 -13.92 2.39
CA ASP A 5 9.48 -14.74 1.20
C ASP A 5 10.83 -14.45 0.54
N ALA A 6 11.20 -13.17 0.41
CA ALA A 6 12.52 -12.76 -0.08
C ALA A 6 13.63 -13.31 0.82
N TYR A 7 13.44 -13.23 2.14
CA TYR A 7 14.39 -13.76 3.13
C TYR A 7 14.57 -15.27 2.97
N ARG A 8 13.47 -16.04 2.86
CA ARG A 8 13.51 -17.50 2.69
C ARG A 8 14.25 -17.90 1.42
N MET A 9 13.97 -17.23 0.30
CA MET A 9 14.63 -17.50 -0.98
C MET A 9 16.13 -17.23 -0.88
N LEU A 10 16.53 -16.07 -0.34
CA LEU A 10 17.94 -15.72 -0.15
C LEU A 10 18.64 -16.72 0.78
N LEU A 11 18.00 -17.06 1.90
CA LEU A 11 18.53 -18.01 2.87
C LEU A 11 18.74 -19.40 2.25
N ALA A 12 17.82 -19.86 1.40
CA ALA A 12 17.96 -21.12 0.69
C ALA A 12 19.19 -21.10 -0.23
N SER A 13 19.38 -20.05 -1.02
CA SER A 13 20.57 -19.88 -1.89
C SER A 13 21.89 -19.83 -1.11
N VAL A 14 21.91 -19.14 0.04
CA VAL A 14 23.10 -19.09 0.90
C VAL A 14 23.41 -20.47 1.47
N ARG A 15 22.39 -21.21 1.93
CA ARG A 15 22.54 -22.56 2.49
C ARG A 15 23.00 -23.56 1.44
N GLU A 16 22.50 -23.47 0.22
CA GLU A 16 22.92 -24.32 -0.89
C GLU A 16 24.42 -24.17 -1.18
N ARG A 17 24.91 -22.93 -1.29
CA ARG A 17 26.34 -22.65 -1.46
C ARG A 17 27.17 -23.16 -0.29
N ALA A 18 26.71 -22.93 0.93
CA ALA A 18 27.36 -23.44 2.14
C ALA A 18 27.45 -24.98 2.16
N ALA A 19 26.39 -25.67 1.73
CA ALA A 19 26.36 -27.13 1.61
C ALA A 19 27.30 -27.65 0.51
N ALA A 20 27.39 -26.94 -0.62
CA ALA A 20 28.37 -27.20 -1.67
C ALA A 20 29.82 -26.87 -1.23
N GLY A 21 29.99 -26.18 -0.10
CA GLY A 21 31.31 -25.84 0.42
C GLY A 21 32.03 -24.75 -0.37
N VAL A 22 31.26 -23.92 -1.08
CA VAL A 22 31.77 -22.81 -1.86
C VAL A 22 31.32 -21.48 -1.25
N SER A 23 32.20 -20.50 -1.26
CA SER A 23 31.92 -19.12 -0.89
C SER A 23 32.17 -18.20 -2.07
N MET A 24 31.24 -17.29 -2.33
CA MET A 24 31.40 -16.23 -3.32
C MET A 24 32.08 -15.04 -2.67
N ASP A 25 32.90 -14.32 -3.43
CA ASP A 25 33.37 -13.00 -3.05
C ASP A 25 32.17 -12.05 -2.82
N SER A 26 32.26 -11.22 -1.78
CA SER A 26 31.19 -10.32 -1.36
C SER A 26 31.48 -8.85 -1.66
N GLU A 27 32.60 -8.55 -2.32
CA GLU A 27 33.03 -7.19 -2.57
C GLU A 27 32.31 -6.57 -3.78
N ILE A 28 31.52 -5.53 -3.51
CA ILE A 28 30.97 -4.62 -4.53
C ILE A 28 31.94 -3.45 -4.68
N LEU A 29 32.40 -3.21 -5.90
CA LEU A 29 33.39 -2.19 -6.23
C LEU A 29 32.73 -0.85 -6.56
N SER A 30 31.65 -0.87 -7.34
CA SER A 30 30.87 0.32 -7.68
C SER A 30 29.39 -0.02 -7.84
N ILE A 31 28.55 0.99 -7.70
CA ILE A 31 27.12 0.95 -8.03
C ILE A 31 26.86 2.15 -8.92
N ASP A 32 26.29 1.90 -10.09
CA ASP A 32 26.06 2.88 -11.13
C ASP A 32 24.62 2.73 -11.68
N ASP A 33 24.18 3.70 -12.50
CA ASP A 33 22.90 3.66 -13.24
C ASP A 33 21.64 3.36 -12.38
N VAL A 34 21.57 3.93 -11.17
CA VAL A 34 20.41 3.76 -10.28
C VAL A 34 19.20 4.51 -10.85
N GLU A 35 18.14 3.77 -11.19
CA GLU A 35 16.93 4.30 -11.82
C GLU A 35 15.66 3.67 -11.23
N LEU A 36 14.61 4.49 -11.06
CA LEU A 36 13.25 3.99 -10.80
C LEU A 36 12.61 3.59 -12.13
N THR A 37 12.68 2.32 -12.49
CA THR A 37 12.18 1.80 -13.77
C THR A 37 10.66 1.75 -13.83
N ALA A 38 9.99 1.48 -12.70
CA ALA A 38 8.53 1.43 -12.65
C ALA A 38 7.99 1.68 -11.24
N ALA A 39 6.77 2.20 -11.17
CA ALA A 39 5.96 2.25 -9.97
C ALA A 39 4.56 1.72 -10.31
N ARG A 40 4.08 0.73 -9.55
CA ARG A 40 2.77 0.10 -9.79
C ARG A 40 2.16 -0.37 -8.48
N PHE A 41 0.86 -0.64 -8.49
CA PHE A 41 0.19 -1.32 -7.37
C PHE A 41 0.14 -2.83 -7.63
N LEU A 42 0.34 -3.63 -6.59
CA LEU A 42 0.11 -5.07 -6.58
C LEU A 42 -0.74 -5.39 -5.35
N GLU A 43 -1.91 -6.00 -5.56
CA GLU A 43 -2.84 -6.31 -4.47
C GLU A 43 -2.94 -5.14 -3.50
N ASP A 44 -3.13 -3.96 -4.09
CA ASP A 44 -3.40 -2.73 -3.36
C ASP A 44 -2.16 -2.11 -2.65
N ASP A 45 -1.03 -2.81 -2.57
CA ASP A 45 0.23 -2.28 -2.05
C ASP A 45 1.08 -1.62 -3.15
N PRO A 46 1.71 -0.46 -2.89
CA PRO A 46 2.60 0.18 -3.83
C PRO A 46 3.92 -0.60 -3.95
N VAL A 47 4.31 -0.89 -5.20
CA VAL A 47 5.55 -1.56 -5.56
C VAL A 47 6.40 -0.64 -6.44
N LEU A 48 7.64 -0.41 -6.02
CA LEU A 48 8.65 0.29 -6.80
C LEU A 48 9.62 -0.73 -7.40
N ILE A 49 9.93 -0.59 -8.68
CA ILE A 49 10.96 -1.37 -9.35
C ILE A 49 12.16 -0.45 -9.58
N VAL A 50 13.27 -0.76 -8.92
CA VAL A 50 14.53 -0.02 -9.02
C VAL A 50 15.54 -0.87 -9.77
N SER A 51 16.14 -0.32 -10.82
CA SER A 51 17.26 -0.94 -11.52
C SER A 51 18.57 -0.25 -11.15
N PHE A 52 19.66 -0.99 -11.12
CA PHE A 52 21.01 -0.43 -11.04
C PHE A 52 22.02 -1.45 -11.59
N SER A 53 23.20 -0.98 -11.96
CA SER A 53 24.35 -1.82 -12.26
C SER A 53 25.31 -1.82 -11.09
N ALA A 54 25.98 -2.93 -10.82
CA ALA A 54 27.05 -2.99 -9.85
C ALA A 54 28.26 -3.74 -10.42
N GLN A 55 29.46 -3.24 -10.14
CA GLN A 55 30.69 -3.98 -10.42
C GLN A 55 31.06 -4.80 -9.20
N GLN A 56 31.36 -6.07 -9.40
CA GLN A 56 31.76 -6.97 -8.33
C GLN A 56 32.81 -7.97 -8.80
N ILE A 57 33.57 -8.53 -7.85
CA ILE A 57 34.54 -9.58 -8.13
C ILE A 57 33.79 -10.91 -8.28
N ASN A 58 33.93 -11.56 -9.43
CA ASN A 58 33.39 -12.90 -9.66
C ASN A 58 34.45 -13.96 -9.33
N CYS A 59 34.50 -14.36 -8.08
CA CYS A 59 35.41 -15.39 -7.60
C CYS A 59 34.69 -16.32 -6.61
N LEU A 60 34.60 -17.61 -6.92
CA LEU A 60 34.14 -18.62 -5.98
C LEU A 60 35.35 -19.37 -5.44
N ARG A 61 35.37 -19.57 -4.13
CA ARG A 61 36.43 -20.30 -3.43
C ARG A 61 35.86 -21.50 -2.69
N ASP A 62 36.62 -22.58 -2.65
CA ASP A 62 36.33 -23.71 -1.76
C ASP A 62 36.66 -23.37 -0.29
N LYS A 63 36.38 -24.30 0.62
CA LYS A 63 36.67 -24.14 2.06
C LYS A 63 38.16 -23.96 2.39
N VAL A 64 39.06 -24.32 1.49
CA VAL A 64 40.52 -24.22 1.67
C VAL A 64 41.06 -22.91 1.06
N GLY A 65 40.22 -22.18 0.32
CA GLY A 65 40.55 -20.91 -0.32
C GLY A 65 40.97 -21.02 -1.79
N ASN A 66 40.94 -22.23 -2.37
CA ASN A 66 41.25 -22.42 -3.79
C ASN A 66 40.13 -21.84 -4.65
N ILE A 67 40.50 -21.16 -5.73
CA ILE A 67 39.53 -20.64 -6.70
C ILE A 67 38.95 -21.81 -7.49
N VAL A 68 37.64 -21.99 -7.40
CA VAL A 68 36.89 -23.02 -8.13
C VAL A 68 36.17 -22.46 -9.35
N GLU A 69 35.88 -21.15 -9.35
CA GLU A 69 35.28 -20.44 -10.48
C GLU A 69 35.74 -18.98 -10.50
N GLY A 70 35.97 -18.44 -11.70
CA GLY A 70 36.39 -17.06 -11.90
C GLY A 70 37.85 -16.80 -11.54
N ALA A 71 38.16 -15.57 -11.14
CA ALA A 71 39.49 -15.16 -10.69
C ALA A 71 39.39 -14.03 -9.66
N ALA A 72 40.46 -13.81 -8.89
CA ALA A 72 40.48 -12.75 -7.87
C ALA A 72 40.38 -11.32 -8.46
N ASP A 73 40.65 -11.17 -9.75
CA ASP A 73 40.60 -9.94 -10.54
C ASP A 73 39.57 -10.01 -11.68
N ASP A 74 38.70 -11.03 -11.71
CA ASP A 74 37.59 -11.14 -12.65
C ASP A 74 36.45 -10.19 -12.22
N ILE A 75 36.53 -8.93 -12.67
CA ILE A 75 35.52 -7.91 -12.40
C ILE A 75 34.39 -8.04 -13.40
N ARG A 76 33.16 -8.19 -12.90
CA ARG A 76 31.95 -8.27 -13.73
C ARG A 76 30.96 -7.18 -13.35
N ALA A 77 30.36 -6.57 -14.38
CA ALA A 77 29.18 -5.73 -14.23
C ALA A 77 27.94 -6.63 -14.16
N VAL A 78 27.10 -6.41 -13.15
CA VAL A 78 25.90 -7.18 -12.89
C VAL A 78 24.71 -6.24 -12.77
N TYR A 79 23.62 -6.56 -13.45
CA TYR A 79 22.42 -5.73 -13.49
C TYR A 79 21.39 -6.24 -12.48
N TYR A 80 21.01 -5.38 -11.55
CA TYR A 80 20.04 -5.69 -10.51
C TYR A 80 18.70 -5.02 -10.81
N LEU A 81 17.63 -5.75 -10.51
CA LEU A 81 16.27 -5.25 -10.44
C LEU A 81 15.69 -5.59 -9.08
N TRP A 82 15.34 -4.58 -8.32
CA TRP A 82 14.76 -4.72 -6.98
C TRP A 82 13.29 -4.31 -7.03
N ALA A 83 12.41 -5.23 -6.67
CA ALA A 83 11.03 -4.92 -6.38
C ALA A 83 10.90 -4.60 -4.88
N MET A 84 10.50 -3.37 -4.56
CA MET A 84 10.37 -2.86 -3.20
C MET A 84 8.91 -2.58 -2.90
N VAL A 85 8.45 -3.00 -1.71
CA VAL A 85 7.08 -2.79 -1.23
C VAL A 85 7.08 -1.96 0.04
N ARG A 86 5.96 -1.27 0.30
CA ARG A 86 5.72 -0.55 1.55
C ARG A 86 4.34 -0.93 2.08
N GLU A 87 4.31 -1.66 3.19
CA GLU A 87 3.07 -2.09 3.85
C GLU A 87 2.17 -0.88 4.17
N ARG A 88 0.89 -0.94 3.77
CA ARG A 88 -0.14 0.02 4.18
C ARG A 88 -0.56 -0.25 5.63
N ASP A 89 -1.00 0.78 6.35
CA ASP A 89 -1.76 0.56 7.59
C ASP A 89 -3.16 0.50 7.06
N VAL A 90 -3.77 -0.67 7.15
CA VAL A 90 -5.21 -0.74 7.18
C VAL A 90 -5.62 -0.10 8.51
N GLY A 91 -5.75 1.22 8.52
CA GLY A 91 -6.50 1.92 9.54
C GLY A 91 -7.89 1.32 9.51
N PHE A 92 -8.28 0.66 10.60
CA PHE A 92 -9.66 0.25 10.81
C PHE A 92 -10.49 1.49 11.11
N ASP A 93 -10.68 2.33 10.11
CA ASP A 93 -11.68 3.40 10.08
C ASP A 93 -12.72 3.02 9.00
N ASP A 94 -13.35 1.85 9.18
CA ASP A 94 -14.60 1.48 8.51
C ASP A 94 -15.67 1.19 9.57
N ASP A 95 -15.95 2.21 10.37
CA ASP A 95 -17.28 2.49 10.93
C ASP A 95 -18.14 3.21 9.88
N GLY A 96 -18.24 2.63 8.69
CA GLY A 96 -19.02 3.12 7.56
C GLY A 96 -20.44 2.54 7.52
N LEU A 97 -21.31 3.00 8.43
CA LEU A 97 -22.75 2.89 8.25
C LEU A 97 -23.17 3.55 6.91
N SER A 98 -23.47 2.73 5.90
CA SER A 98 -24.38 3.03 4.79
C SER A 98 -24.71 1.69 4.13
N ASP A 99 -25.92 1.15 4.19
CA ASP A 99 -27.09 1.70 3.55
C ASP A 99 -28.35 1.05 4.14
N ALA A 100 -29.28 1.89 4.57
CA ALA A 100 -30.66 1.51 4.83
C ALA A 100 -31.38 1.37 3.48
N GLY A 101 -31.19 0.22 2.82
CA GLY A 101 -31.94 -0.16 1.63
C GLY A 101 -33.04 -1.15 2.01
N ALA A 102 -34.23 -0.64 2.33
CA ALA A 102 -35.45 -1.44 2.29
C ALA A 102 -35.81 -1.66 0.82
N ASP A 103 -35.78 -2.91 0.34
CA ASP A 103 -36.52 -3.31 -0.86
C ASP A 103 -37.34 -4.59 -0.62
N GLU A 104 -38.65 -4.35 -0.54
CA GLU A 104 -39.67 -5.39 -0.56
C GLU A 104 -39.78 -5.98 -1.98
N SER A 105 -39.71 -7.30 -2.09
CA SER A 105 -40.33 -8.07 -3.17
C SER A 105 -40.64 -9.47 -2.63
N GLY A 106 -41.81 -10.08 -2.78
CA GLY A 106 -43.09 -9.77 -3.39
C GLY A 106 -43.87 -11.09 -3.40
N GLY A 107 -45.15 -11.13 -3.02
CA GLY A 107 -45.89 -12.40 -3.07
C GLY A 107 -47.33 -12.36 -2.57
N HIS A 108 -48.26 -12.07 -3.48
CA HIS A 108 -49.65 -12.55 -3.56
C HIS A 108 -50.58 -12.40 -2.34
N SER A 109 -51.66 -11.63 -2.47
CA SER A 109 -52.95 -12.14 -2.98
C SER A 109 -54.04 -11.05 -2.97
N ARG A 110 -55.09 -11.32 -3.73
CA ARG A 110 -56.25 -10.50 -4.11
C ARG A 110 -57.09 -10.02 -2.91
N ASP A 111 -57.71 -8.84 -3.01
CA ASP A 111 -59.16 -8.73 -3.32
C ASP A 111 -59.71 -7.29 -3.28
N SER A 112 -60.29 -6.89 -4.41
CA SER A 112 -61.65 -6.35 -4.61
C SER A 112 -62.24 -5.21 -3.73
N ALA A 113 -62.57 -4.10 -4.43
CA ALA A 113 -63.85 -3.37 -4.46
C ALA A 113 -63.92 -1.90 -3.93
N LYS A 114 -64.33 -1.01 -4.86
CA LYS A 114 -65.34 0.08 -4.79
C LYS A 114 -65.18 1.20 -3.74
N ASP A 115 -65.59 2.46 -3.90
CA ASP A 115 -66.36 3.29 -4.83
C ASP A 115 -65.76 4.73 -4.66
N GLY A 116 -65.65 5.62 -5.65
CA GLY A 116 -66.71 6.52 -6.09
C GLY A 116 -66.50 7.99 -5.63
N GLY A 117 -66.36 8.92 -6.59
CA GLY A 117 -66.96 10.27 -6.53
C GLY A 117 -66.17 11.49 -6.01
N GLY A 118 -65.74 12.35 -6.95
CA GLY A 118 -66.17 13.76 -7.04
C GLY A 118 -65.45 14.88 -6.24
N GLY A 119 -64.99 15.92 -6.96
CA GLY A 119 -65.32 17.31 -6.61
C GLY A 119 -64.21 18.27 -6.15
N ALA A 120 -63.92 19.25 -7.04
CA ALA A 120 -63.76 20.70 -6.82
C ALA A 120 -62.56 21.32 -6.03
N ASP A 121 -61.76 22.10 -6.76
CA ASP A 121 -61.54 23.56 -6.70
C ASP A 121 -61.15 24.29 -5.38
N GLY A 122 -60.15 25.19 -5.51
CA GLY A 122 -59.82 26.32 -4.61
C GLY A 122 -58.42 26.20 -3.99
N GLY A 123 -57.46 27.12 -4.11
CA GLY A 123 -57.49 28.58 -4.22
C GLY A 123 -57.06 29.19 -2.87
N GLY A 124 -55.88 29.81 -2.77
CA GLY A 124 -55.44 30.47 -1.53
C GLY A 124 -54.00 31.01 -1.52
N ASP A 125 -53.87 32.29 -1.83
CA ASP A 125 -52.70 33.17 -1.74
C ASP A 125 -52.42 33.61 -0.28
N GLY A 126 -51.18 34.02 0.03
CA GLY A 126 -50.78 34.45 1.38
C GLY A 126 -49.31 34.86 1.55
N ARG A 127 -48.96 36.06 1.07
CA ARG A 127 -47.91 36.98 1.58
C ARG A 127 -48.07 37.20 3.11
N GLU A 128 -47.15 37.66 3.97
CA GLU A 128 -45.96 38.52 3.89
C GLU A 128 -45.28 38.58 5.29
N GLY A 129 -44.01 39.02 5.36
CA GLY A 129 -43.53 39.93 6.42
C GLY A 129 -42.65 39.42 7.58
N GLY A 130 -41.51 40.10 7.82
CA GLY A 130 -41.05 40.33 9.22
C GLY A 130 -39.56 40.20 9.63
N GLN A 131 -38.69 40.98 9.01
CA GLN A 131 -37.38 41.55 9.42
C GLN A 131 -36.87 41.52 10.90
N LYS A 132 -35.60 41.09 11.05
CA LYS A 132 -34.44 41.52 11.92
C LYS A 132 -34.63 41.92 13.41
N ARG A 133 -33.78 41.34 14.28
CA ARG A 133 -32.70 42.07 15.01
C ARG A 133 -31.80 41.15 15.86
N ASP A 134 -30.58 41.65 16.00
CA ASP A 134 -29.38 41.14 16.67
C ASP A 134 -29.53 41.04 18.20
N GLU A 135 -28.73 40.21 18.89
CA GLU A 135 -27.71 40.63 19.88
C GLU A 135 -27.06 39.43 20.60
N GLU A 136 -25.85 39.69 21.05
CA GLU A 136 -24.71 38.89 21.51
C GLU A 136 -24.79 38.46 22.98
N ALA A 137 -24.25 37.27 23.33
CA ALA A 137 -23.69 36.98 24.67
C ALA A 137 -22.86 35.67 24.74
N ALA A 138 -21.53 35.85 24.74
CA ALA A 138 -20.50 35.25 25.59
C ALA A 138 -20.54 33.76 26.05
N ALA A 139 -19.49 33.04 25.60
CA ALA A 139 -18.47 32.31 26.37
C ALA A 139 -18.84 31.13 27.30
N ALA A 140 -18.35 29.93 26.93
CA ALA A 140 -17.74 28.98 27.85
C ALA A 140 -16.69 28.15 27.09
N GLY A 141 -15.49 28.05 27.64
CA GLY A 141 -14.33 27.44 26.99
C GLY A 141 -14.41 25.92 26.86
N HIS A 142 -13.61 25.40 25.95
CA HIS A 142 -13.01 24.09 26.13
C HIS A 142 -11.56 24.13 25.68
N GLU A 143 -10.75 23.53 26.54
CA GLU A 143 -9.31 23.55 26.57
C GLU A 143 -8.69 22.81 25.38
N ALA A 144 -7.42 23.14 25.14
CA ALA A 144 -6.54 22.43 24.24
C ALA A 144 -6.57 20.92 24.49
N GLY A 145 -6.79 20.15 23.44
CA GLY A 145 -6.69 18.69 23.44
C GLY A 145 -6.10 18.23 22.12
N GLU A 146 -4.78 18.09 22.13
CA GLU A 146 -3.94 17.30 21.22
C GLU A 146 -4.21 17.46 19.71
N THR A 147 -3.41 18.31 19.08
CA THR A 147 -2.93 17.98 17.74
C THR A 147 -2.30 16.59 17.85
N SER A 148 -2.99 15.57 17.34
CA SER A 148 -2.39 14.28 17.04
C SER A 148 -1.28 14.58 16.04
N GLU A 149 -0.08 14.83 16.56
CA GLU A 149 1.16 14.53 15.87
C GLU A 149 1.09 13.03 15.63
N ALA A 150 0.41 12.66 14.56
CA ALA A 150 0.54 11.36 13.93
C ALA A 150 2.02 11.26 13.63
N HIS A 151 2.74 10.62 14.55
CA HIS A 151 4.10 10.23 14.37
C HIS A 151 4.14 9.52 13.02
N ASP A 152 4.66 10.22 12.01
CA ASP A 152 5.09 9.66 10.75
C ASP A 152 6.23 8.70 11.09
N LYS A 153 5.86 7.53 11.63
CA LYS A 153 6.73 6.38 11.74
C LYS A 153 7.00 6.02 10.30
N LYS A 154 8.04 6.64 9.74
CA LYS A 154 8.49 6.52 8.36
C LYS A 154 8.55 5.04 8.02
N ARG A 155 7.50 4.54 7.37
CA ARG A 155 7.35 3.12 7.08
C ARG A 155 8.52 2.70 6.22
N GLU A 156 9.16 1.62 6.62
CA GLU A 156 10.35 1.15 5.94
C GLU A 156 9.97 0.45 4.65
N TRP A 157 10.69 0.74 3.57
CA TRP A 157 10.62 -0.04 2.34
C TRP A 157 11.26 -1.40 2.55
N LYS A 158 10.59 -2.45 2.07
CA LYS A 158 11.09 -3.83 2.13
C LYS A 158 11.33 -4.36 0.73
N VAL A 159 12.45 -5.04 0.52
CA VAL A 159 12.70 -5.78 -0.73
C VAL A 159 11.78 -7.00 -0.74
N MET A 160 10.95 -7.12 -1.77
CA MET A 160 10.06 -8.25 -2.02
C MET A 160 10.68 -9.26 -2.97
N GLU A 161 11.38 -8.78 -4.00
CA GLU A 161 12.04 -9.64 -4.98
C GLU A 161 13.32 -8.97 -5.48
N MET A 162 14.34 -9.76 -5.74
CA MET A 162 15.60 -9.34 -6.35
C MET A 162 15.88 -10.24 -7.54
N VAL A 163 16.05 -9.62 -8.71
CA VAL A 163 16.47 -10.31 -9.94
C VAL A 163 17.86 -9.81 -10.32
N ILE A 164 18.73 -10.74 -10.68
CA ILE A 164 20.11 -10.50 -11.10
C ILE A 164 20.23 -10.91 -12.57
N ARG A 165 20.77 -10.05 -13.43
CA ARG A 165 20.99 -10.28 -14.86
C ARG A 165 22.41 -9.96 -15.29
#